data_AF-A0A8S2WS92-F1
#
_entry.id   AF-A0A8S2WS92-F1
#
_cell.length_a   1.000
_cell.length_b   1.000
_cell.length_c   1.000
_cell.angle_alpha   90.00
_cell.angle_beta   90.00
_cell.angle_gamma   90.00
#
_symmetry.space_group_name_H-M   'P 1'
#
loop_
_entity.id
_entity.type
_entity.pdbx_description
1 polymer ?
#
loop_
_entity_poly.entity_id
_entity_poly.type
_entity_poly.pdbx_seq_one_letter_code
_entity_poly.pdbx_strand_id
1 'polypeptide(L)' 'SLEHLSSITRLIQCHGSFSTATCRNCHYKVQSDEIKDEILQQKIPYCPKCSKDANNAILKPDIVFFGEQLPDDFHRAIST' A
#
# COMPACT_ATOMS: atom_id res chain seq x y z
N SER A 1 -3.79 0.35 -11.22
CA SER A 1 -3.32 1.68 -11.68
C SER A 1 -3.55 1.79 -13.16
N LEU A 2 -3.97 2.95 -13.68
CA LEU A 2 -4.22 3.12 -15.12
C LEU A 2 -2.95 2.95 -15.96
N GLU A 3 -1.79 3.28 -15.40
CA GLU A 3 -0.48 3.15 -16.02
C GLU A 3 -0.08 1.69 -16.26
N HIS A 4 -0.56 0.76 -15.43
CA HIS A 4 -0.39 -0.68 -15.65
C HIS A 4 -1.40 -1.24 -16.67
N LEU A 5 -2.52 -0.56 -16.87
CA LEU A 5 -3.50 -0.92 -17.90
C LEU A 5 -3.13 -0.34 -19.27
N SER A 6 -2.23 0.64 -19.30
CA SER A 6 -1.59 1.12 -20.51
C SER A 6 -0.26 0.39 -20.73
N SER A 7 0.32 0.53 -21.93
CA SER A 7 1.59 -0.11 -22.29
C SER A 7 2.82 0.62 -21.75
N ILE A 8 2.70 1.39 -20.66
CA ILE A 8 3.82 2.12 -20.06
C ILE A 8 4.62 1.16 -19.17
N THR A 9 5.86 0.88 -19.57
CA THR A 9 6.73 -0.08 -18.86
C THR A 9 7.83 0.59 -18.02
N ARG A 10 8.19 1.85 -18.34
CA ARG A 10 9.18 2.64 -17.61
C ARG A 10 8.48 3.70 -16.75
N LEU A 11 7.98 3.28 -15.59
CA LEU A 11 7.15 4.09 -14.69
C LEU A 11 7.71 4.04 -13.26
N ILE A 12 7.55 5.16 -12.54
CA ILE A 12 7.71 5.21 -11.09
C ILE A 12 6.46 5.83 -10.48
N GLN A 13 5.84 5.13 -9.54
CA GLN A 13 4.71 5.63 -8.78
C GLN A 13 5.22 6.35 -7.54
N CYS A 14 5.58 7.63 -7.66
CA CYS A 14 6.22 8.39 -6.58
C CYS A 14 5.41 8.38 -5.28
N HIS A 15 4.08 8.37 -5.38
CA HIS A 15 3.18 8.32 -4.22
C HIS A 15 2.61 6.92 -3.94
N GLY A 16 3.28 5.89 -4.45
CA GLY A 16 2.84 4.52 -4.31
C GLY A 16 1.55 4.22 -5.09
N SER A 17 0.88 3.16 -4.71
CA SER A 17 -0.37 2.74 -5.34
C SER A 17 -1.21 1.86 -4.43
N PHE A 18 -2.43 1.57 -4.87
CA PHE A 18 -3.29 0.60 -4.19
C PHE A 18 -2.92 -0.86 -4.47
N SER A 19 -1.83 -1.15 -5.19
CA SER A 19 -1.51 -2.52 -5.62
C SER A 19 -1.35 -3.48 -4.43
N THR A 20 -0.78 -2.99 -3.33
CA THR A 20 -0.61 -3.72 -2.08
C THR A 20 -1.02 -2.87 -0.89
N ALA A 21 -1.23 -3.53 0.26
CA ALA A 21 -1.43 -2.88 1.54
C ALA A 21 -0.56 -3.53 2.61
N THR A 22 -0.06 -2.74 3.55
CA THR A 22 0.85 -3.16 4.60
C THR A 22 0.26 -2.87 5.98
N CYS A 23 0.31 -3.86 6.87
CA CYS A 23 -0.10 -3.69 8.26
C CYS A 23 0.80 -2.68 8.96
N ARG A 24 0.20 -1.67 9.59
CA ARG A 24 0.96 -0.62 10.30
C ARG A 24 1.60 -1.08 11.61
N ASN A 25 1.29 -2.29 12.08
CA ASN A 25 1.85 -2.86 13.31
C ASN A 25 2.94 -3.91 13.05
N CYS A 26 2.67 -4.91 12.20
CA CYS A 26 3.59 -6.04 11.98
C CYS A 26 4.22 -6.07 10.58
N HIS A 27 3.93 -5.09 9.73
CA HIS A 27 4.42 -5.02 8.35
C HIS A 27 4.03 -6.19 7.44
N TYR A 28 3.06 -7.01 7.84
CA TYR A 28 2.45 -8.02 6.96
C TYR A 28 1.83 -7.33 5.73
N LYS A 29 2.21 -7.80 4.53
CA LYS A 29 1.79 -7.24 3.25
C LYS A 29 0.78 -8.17 2.57
N VAL A 30 -0.27 -7.57 2.00
CA VAL A 30 -1.33 -8.25 1.23
C VAL A 30 -1.51 -7.57 -0.12
N GLN A 31 -2.08 -8.30 -1.08
CA GLN A 31 -2.55 -7.74 -2.35
C GLN A 31 -3.85 -6.96 -2.14
N SER A 32 -4.09 -5.93 -2.96
CA SER A 32 -5.31 -5.11 -2.88
C SER A 32 -6.59 -5.92 -2.96
N ASP A 33 -6.62 -6.92 -3.85
CA ASP A 33 -7.81 -7.73 -4.10
C ASP A 33 -8.25 -8.53 -2.86
N GLU A 34 -7.31 -8.84 -1.95
CA GLU A 34 -7.63 -9.55 -0.70
C GLU A 34 -8.47 -8.71 0.27
N ILE A 35 -8.35 -7.37 0.22
CA ILE A 35 -9.05 -6.44 1.13
C ILE A 35 -10.08 -5.56 0.42
N LYS A 36 -10.25 -5.76 -0.89
CA LYS A 36 -11.08 -4.91 -1.76
C LYS A 36 -12.54 -4.90 -1.37
N ASP A 37 -13.12 -6.06 -1.08
CA ASP A 37 -14.52 -6.18 -0.72
C ASP A 37 -14.84 -5.48 0.61
N GLU A 38 -13.94 -5.57 1.60
CA GLU A 38 -14.07 -4.87 2.87
C GLU A 38 -14.07 -3.34 2.66
N ILE A 39 -13.13 -2.83 1.86
CA ILE A 39 -13.02 -1.41 1.54
C ILE A 39 -14.28 -0.91 0.82
N LEU A 40 -14.79 -1.65 -0.17
CA LEU A 40 -16.00 -1.29 -0.91
C LEU A 40 -17.26 -1.30 -0.03
N GLN A 41 -17.27 -2.11 1.02
CA GLN A 41 -18.31 -2.12 2.06
C GLN A 41 -18.10 -1.06 3.14
N GLN A 42 -17.14 -0.14 2.96
CA GLN A 42 -16.79 0.91 3.93
C GLN A 42 -16.33 0.35 5.29
N LYS A 43 -15.75 -0.86 5.30
CA LYS A 43 -15.15 -1.47 6.49
C LYS A 43 -13.64 -1.20 6.52
N ILE A 44 -13.10 -1.07 7.72
CA ILE A 44 -11.66 -0.93 7.94
C ILE A 44 -11.02 -2.33 7.84
N PRO A 45 -10.07 -2.57 6.91
CA PRO A 45 -9.38 -3.86 6.81
C PRO A 45 -8.35 -4.00 7.94
N TYR A 46 -8.57 -4.98 8.81
CA TYR A 46 -7.67 -5.29 9.93
C TYR A 46 -6.72 -6.43 9.57
N CYS A 47 -5.51 -6.39 10.14
CA CYS A 47 -4.48 -7.37 9.86
C CYS A 47 -4.83 -8.74 10.46
N PRO A 48 -4.90 -9.83 9.66
CA PRO A 48 -5.24 -11.16 10.16
C PRO A 48 -4.10 -11.82 10.95
N LYS A 49 -2.88 -11.24 10.92
CA LYS A 49 -1.71 -11.76 11.63
C LYS A 49 -1.50 -11.14 13.01
N CYS A 50 -2.15 -10.02 13.30
CA CYS A 50 -2.04 -9.36 14.60
C CYS A 50 -3.08 -9.90 15.58
N SER A 51 -2.77 -9.85 16.88
CA SER A 51 -3.79 -10.03 17.92
C SER A 51 -4.87 -8.95 17.80
N LYS A 52 -6.10 -9.25 18.24
CA LYS A 52 -7.21 -8.27 18.26
C LYS A 52 -6.91 -7.07 19.17
N ASP A 53 -6.07 -7.28 20.19
CA ASP A 53 -5.66 -6.23 21.13
C ASP A 53 -4.43 -5.43 20.64
N ALA A 54 -3.87 -5.79 19.48
CA ALA A 54 -2.72 -5.07 18.94
C ALA A 54 -3.15 -3.68 18.46
N ASN A 55 -2.56 -2.65 19.06
CA ASN A 55 -2.73 -1.29 18.60
C ASN A 55 -2.27 -1.16 17.14
N ASN A 56 -3.01 -0.38 16.34
CA ASN A 56 -2.64 -0.04 14.97
C ASN A 56 -2.52 -1.23 14.00
N ALA A 57 -3.24 -2.33 14.24
CA ALA A 57 -3.30 -3.50 13.35
C ALA A 57 -4.17 -3.27 12.09
N ILE A 58 -4.04 -2.12 11.44
CA ILE A 58 -4.80 -1.73 10.23
C ILE A 58 -3.92 -1.99 9.00
N LEU A 59 -4.50 -2.59 7.97
CA LEU A 59 -3.88 -2.74 6.65
C LEU A 59 -4.01 -1.41 5.90
N LYS A 60 -2.92 -0.66 5.78
CA LYS A 60 -2.87 0.61 5.05
C LYS A 60 -2.43 0.33 3.60
N PRO A 61 -3.15 0.81 2.58
CA PRO A 61 -2.65 0.76 1.21
C PRO A 61 -1.26 1.40 1.10
N ASP A 62 -0.39 0.84 0.25
CA ASP A 62 0.98 1.29 0.04
C ASP A 62 1.03 2.56 -0.85
N ILE A 63 0.30 3.59 -0.40
CA ILE A 63 0.36 4.96 -0.91
C ILE A 63 1.08 5.84 0.11
N VAL A 64 1.78 6.85 -0.38
CA VAL A 64 2.53 7.79 0.46
C VAL A 64 1.56 8.83 1.03
N PHE A 65 1.39 8.85 2.35
CA PHE A 65 0.66 9.92 3.03
C PHE A 65 1.58 11.12 3.28
N PHE A 66 0.99 12.29 3.56
CA PHE A 66 1.77 13.44 4.00
C PHE A 66 2.56 13.11 5.27
N GLY A 67 3.86 13.43 5.26
CA GLY A 67 4.78 13.11 6.34
C GLY A 67 5.43 11.71 6.24
N GLU A 68 5.05 10.89 5.26
CA GLU A 68 5.75 9.64 4.93
C GLU A 68 6.82 9.88 3.86
N GLN A 69 7.88 9.06 3.90
CA GLN A 69 8.95 9.09 2.90
C GLN A 69 8.44 8.55 1.55
N LEU A 70 8.97 9.08 0.44
CA LEU A 70 8.75 8.51 -0.89
C LEU A 70 9.42 7.13 -1.00
N PRO A 71 8.98 6.26 -1.91
CA PRO A 71 9.58 4.95 -2.12
C PRO A 71 11.05 5.06 -2.55
N ASP A 72 11.89 4.13 -2.11
CA ASP A 72 13.33 4.10 -2.45
C ASP A 72 13.57 4.12 -3.96
N ASP A 73 12.67 3.52 -4.75
CA ASP A 73 12.75 3.47 -6.21
C ASP A 73 12.74 4.86 -6.84
N PHE A 74 11.99 5.81 -6.25
CA PHE A 74 12.03 7.21 -6.67
C PHE A 74 13.42 7.81 -6.44
N HIS A 75 13.96 7.64 -5.23
CA HIS A 75 15.28 8.15 -4.88
C HIS A 75 16.39 7.56 -5.77
N ARG A 76 16.34 6.26 -6.06
CA ARG A 76 17.30 5.61 -6.96
C ARG A 76 17.23 6.17 -8.37
N ALA A 77 16.03 6.41 -8.88
CA ALA A 77 15.85 6.90 -10.25
C ALA A 77 16.29 8.35 -10.46
N ILE A 78 16.20 9.20 -9.44
CA ILE A 78 16.64 10.60 -9.53
C ILE A 78 18.12 10.79 -9.14
N SER A 79 18.76 9.78 -8.52
CA SER A 79 20.18 9.84 -8.13
C SER A 79 21.13 9.50 -9.29
N THR A 80 20.62 9.39 -10.51
CA THR A 80 21.37 9.06 -11.74
C THR A 80 21.44 10.29 -12.62
#